data_AF-A0A1R1Y2A2-F1
#
_entry.id   AF-A0A1R1Y2A2-F1
#
_cell.length_a   1.000
_cell.length_b   1.000
_cell.length_c   1.000
_cell.angle_alpha   90.00
_cell.angle_beta   90.00
_cell.angle_gamma   90.00
#
_symmetry.space_group_name_H-M   'P 1'
#
loop_
_entity.id
_entity.type
_entity.pdbx_description
1 polymer ?
#
loop_
_entity_poly.entity_id
_entity_poly.type
_entity_poly.pdbx_seq_one_letter_code
_entity_poly.pdbx_strand_id
1 'polypeptide(L)'
;MSSNNHIINEATTLRDIVENSDKNTSIGISRVLVIYTGGTIGMVNTPDSGYVPEKGYLTEYLKSQSRFHDPDGFEDISVVEQEGTDSFKNSFNSGKFPKTISEKWEENYDASQNELISDWLITPKLIHNKRIKYCVKAYSPLLDSSNIDME
;
A
#
# COMPACT_ATOMS: atom_id res chain seq x y z
N MET A 1 16.85 -37.48 24.20
CA MET A 1 16.74 -37.04 22.80
C MET A 1 15.25 -36.88 22.51
N SER A 2 14.73 -35.65 22.60
CA SER A 2 13.31 -35.38 22.36
C SER A 2 13.16 -35.00 20.89
N SER A 3 12.58 -35.90 20.10
CA SER A 3 12.28 -35.65 18.70
C SER A 3 11.09 -34.68 18.62
N ASN A 4 11.34 -33.44 18.24
CA ASN A 4 10.29 -32.47 17.95
C ASN A 4 9.52 -32.96 16.71
N ASN A 5 8.33 -33.51 16.92
CA ASN A 5 7.38 -33.78 15.85
C ASN A 5 6.92 -32.44 15.27
N HIS A 6 7.61 -32.00 14.22
CA HIS A 6 7.13 -30.92 13.38
C HIS A 6 5.86 -31.43 12.69
N ILE A 7 4.69 -31.03 13.19
CA ILE A 7 3.44 -31.23 12.47
C ILE A 7 3.52 -30.33 11.25
N ILE A 8 3.87 -30.91 10.10
CA ILE A 8 3.88 -30.20 8.82
C ILE A 8 2.43 -30.12 8.38
N ASN A 9 1.83 -28.93 8.44
CA ASN A 9 0.51 -28.70 7.89
C ASN A 9 0.63 -28.59 6.37
N GLU A 10 0.18 -29.62 5.66
CA GLU A 10 0.21 -29.69 4.19
C GLU A 10 -0.46 -28.48 3.52
N ALA A 11 -1.49 -27.90 4.15
CA ALA A 11 -2.16 -26.70 3.64
C ALA A 11 -1.26 -25.45 3.70
N THR A 12 -0.34 -25.38 4.66
CA THR A 12 0.66 -24.32 4.74
C THR A 12 1.72 -24.51 3.67
N THR A 13 2.21 -25.74 3.49
CA THR A 13 3.26 -26.06 2.51
C THR A 13 2.79 -25.82 1.07
N LEU A 14 1.54 -26.20 0.75
CA LEU A 14 0.95 -25.95 -0.56
C LEU A 14 0.76 -24.45 -0.84
N ARG A 15 0.41 -23.64 0.16
CA ARG A 15 0.32 -22.18 0.00
C ARG A 15 1.68 -21.55 -0.22
N ASP A 16 2.69 -21.93 0.55
CA ASP A 16 4.05 -21.42 0.38
C ASP A 16 4.60 -21.70 -1.03
N ILE A 17 4.31 -22.88 -1.58
CA ILE A 17 4.69 -23.25 -2.96
C ILE A 17 3.95 -22.39 -3.99
N VAL A 18 2.65 -22.16 -3.81
CA VAL A 18 1.84 -21.32 -4.72
C VAL A 18 2.26 -19.84 -4.64
N GLU A 19 2.58 -19.34 -3.45
CA GLU A 19 2.99 -17.94 -3.27
C GLU A 19 4.43 -17.67 -3.75
N ASN A 20 5.30 -18.68 -3.75
CA ASN A 20 6.65 -18.56 -4.31
C ASN A 20 6.67 -18.45 -5.85
N SER A 21 5.62 -18.87 -6.55
CA SER A 21 5.53 -18.70 -8.00
C SER A 21 5.06 -17.30 -8.40
N ASP A 22 4.32 -16.61 -7.53
CA ASP A 22 3.92 -15.22 -7.69
C ASP A 22 5.04 -14.28 -7.24
N LYS A 23 5.77 -13.70 -8.20
CA LYS A 23 6.85 -12.71 -7.94
C LYS A 23 6.38 -11.48 -7.13
N ASN A 24 5.07 -11.24 -7.07
CA ASN A 24 4.47 -10.15 -6.29
C ASN A 24 4.22 -10.51 -4.81
N THR A 25 4.33 -11.78 -4.41
CA THR A 25 4.07 -12.28 -3.04
C THR A 25 5.21 -13.15 -2.48
N SER A 26 6.22 -13.45 -3.29
CA SER A 26 7.40 -14.25 -2.92
C SER A 26 8.25 -13.66 -1.79
N ILE A 27 8.15 -12.35 -1.54
CA ILE A 27 8.83 -11.64 -0.41
C ILE A 27 7.89 -11.50 0.80
N GLY A 28 6.68 -12.07 0.71
CA GLY A 28 5.64 -11.88 1.70
C GLY A 28 5.04 -10.48 1.72
N ILE A 29 5.24 -9.67 0.68
CA ILE A 29 4.76 -8.28 0.61
C ILE A 29 3.93 -8.09 -0.65
N SER A 30 2.67 -7.72 -0.51
CA SER A 30 1.82 -7.30 -1.63
C SER A 30 1.88 -5.79 -1.84
N ARG A 31 1.88 -5.34 -3.10
CA ARG A 31 1.84 -3.92 -3.47
C ARG A 31 0.45 -3.53 -3.97
N VAL A 32 -0.17 -2.52 -3.36
CA VAL A 32 -1.55 -2.09 -3.69
C VAL A 32 -1.58 -0.58 -3.95
N LEU A 33 -2.27 -0.18 -5.03
CA LEU A 33 -2.64 1.21 -5.25
C LEU A 33 -4.10 1.39 -4.85
N VAL A 34 -4.36 2.29 -3.90
CA VAL A 34 -5.71 2.67 -3.50
C VAL A 34 -6.10 3.92 -4.30
N ILE A 35 -7.11 3.79 -5.17
CA ILE A 35 -7.67 4.92 -5.90
C ILE A 35 -8.83 5.47 -5.07
N TYR A 36 -8.65 6.67 -4.52
CA TYR A 36 -9.64 7.31 -3.67
C TYR A 36 -10.41 8.36 -4.46
N THR A 37 -11.60 8.00 -4.92
CA THR A 37 -12.46 8.88 -5.74
C THR A 37 -13.36 9.80 -4.92
N GLY A 38 -13.60 9.51 -3.64
CA GLY A 38 -14.45 10.29 -2.75
C GLY A 38 -15.43 9.43 -1.95
N GLY A 39 -16.64 9.95 -1.74
CA GLY A 39 -17.67 9.36 -0.89
C GLY A 39 -17.43 9.56 0.60
N THR A 40 -18.40 9.11 1.42
CA THR A 40 -18.48 9.38 2.86
C THR A 40 -17.27 8.91 3.68
N ILE A 41 -16.55 7.88 3.20
CA ILE A 41 -15.42 7.27 3.94
C ILE A 41 -14.29 8.24 4.29
N GLY A 42 -14.13 9.33 3.52
CA GLY A 42 -13.13 10.37 3.78
C GLY A 42 -13.71 11.77 3.93
N MET A 43 -15.02 11.89 4.23
CA MET A 43 -15.66 13.17 4.50
C MET A 43 -15.53 13.55 5.98
N VAL A 44 -15.47 14.85 6.25
CA VAL A 44 -15.40 15.42 7.59
C VAL A 44 -16.75 16.05 7.93
N ASN A 45 -17.25 15.79 9.14
CA ASN A 45 -18.47 16.42 9.63
C ASN A 45 -18.18 17.86 10.06
N THR A 46 -18.88 18.81 9.43
CA THR A 46 -18.82 20.23 9.72
C THR A 46 -20.15 20.70 10.32
N PRO A 47 -20.15 21.64 11.28
CA PRO A 47 -21.39 22.11 11.91
C PRO A 47 -22.40 22.71 10.92
N ASP A 48 -21.91 23.42 9.90
CA ASP A 48 -22.74 24.22 9.00
C ASP A 48 -23.09 23.50 7.68
N SER A 49 -22.32 22.49 7.28
CA SER A 49 -22.46 21.84 5.95
C SER A 49 -22.56 20.31 6.03
N GLY A 50 -22.64 19.74 7.24
CA GLY A 50 -22.66 18.30 7.43
C GLY A 50 -21.36 17.66 6.94
N TYR A 51 -21.44 16.46 6.34
CA TYR A 51 -20.29 15.79 5.77
C TYR A 51 -19.84 16.47 4.48
N VAL A 52 -18.59 16.91 4.42
CA VAL A 52 -17.96 17.49 3.22
C VAL A 52 -16.65 16.77 2.89
N PRO A 53 -16.26 16.63 1.60
CA PRO A 53 -14.97 16.03 1.25
C PRO A 53 -13.81 16.88 1.75
N GLU A 54 -12.79 16.24 2.33
CA GLU A 54 -11.58 16.92 2.83
C GLU A 54 -10.32 16.30 2.20
N LYS A 55 -9.50 17.12 1.51
CA LYS A 55 -8.29 16.64 0.83
C LYS A 55 -7.31 16.04 1.85
N GLY A 56 -6.84 14.83 1.58
CA GLY A 56 -5.83 14.16 2.42
C GLY A 56 -6.35 13.55 3.72
N TYR A 57 -7.57 13.87 4.17
CA TYR A 57 -8.12 13.40 5.45
C TYR A 57 -8.08 11.87 5.58
N LEU A 58 -8.54 11.13 4.56
CA LEU A 58 -8.52 9.67 4.58
C LEU A 58 -7.10 9.11 4.74
N THR A 59 -6.12 9.71 4.05
CA THR A 59 -4.73 9.22 4.09
C THR A 59 -4.11 9.47 5.46
N GLU A 60 -4.27 10.67 6.01
CA GLU A 60 -3.78 11.00 7.36
C GLU A 60 -4.48 10.15 8.42
N TYR A 61 -5.78 9.90 8.25
CA TYR A 61 -6.52 8.97 9.12
C TYR A 61 -5.91 7.57 9.06
N LEU A 62 -5.71 6.98 7.87
CA LEU A 62 -5.11 5.65 7.71
C LEU A 62 -3.69 5.59 8.31
N LYS A 63 -2.88 6.62 8.10
CA LYS A 63 -1.53 6.74 8.68
C LYS A 63 -1.53 6.78 10.20
N SER A 64 -2.55 7.39 10.82
CA SER A 64 -2.68 7.49 12.27
C SER A 64 -3.08 6.19 12.97
N GLN A 65 -3.68 5.23 12.24
CA GLN A 65 -4.24 4.02 12.82
C GLN A 65 -3.26 2.85 12.70
N SER A 66 -2.86 2.26 13.82
CA SER A 66 -1.91 1.13 13.86
C SER A 66 -2.36 -0.10 13.07
N ARG A 67 -3.67 -0.28 12.85
CA ARG A 67 -4.23 -1.38 12.05
C ARG A 67 -4.00 -1.20 10.55
N PHE A 68 -3.76 0.03 10.11
CA PHE A 68 -3.58 0.40 8.71
C PHE A 68 -2.15 0.84 8.40
N HIS A 69 -1.39 1.28 9.41
CA HIS A 69 0.01 1.63 9.26
C HIS A 69 0.86 1.14 10.44
N ASP A 70 1.89 0.35 10.11
CA ASP A 70 2.99 -0.01 11.00
C ASP A 70 4.21 0.86 10.65
N PRO A 71 4.59 1.85 11.49
CA PRO A 71 5.73 2.74 11.22
C PRO A 71 7.06 2.00 11.06
N ASP A 72 7.24 0.90 11.79
CA ASP A 72 8.47 0.11 11.80
C ASP A 72 8.45 -1.00 10.72
N GLY A 73 7.31 -1.18 10.04
CA GLY A 73 7.09 -2.26 9.09
C GLY A 73 8.01 -2.22 7.87
N PHE A 74 8.59 -1.07 7.54
CA PHE A 74 9.54 -0.92 6.43
C PHE A 74 10.93 -1.48 6.75
N GLU A 75 11.33 -1.52 8.02
CA GLU A 75 12.63 -2.08 8.43
C GLU A 75 12.66 -3.59 8.19
N ASP A 76 11.57 -4.29 8.52
CA ASP A 76 11.39 -5.73 8.27
C ASP A 76 11.57 -6.10 6.79
N ILE A 77 11.13 -5.23 5.87
CA ILE A 77 11.22 -5.47 4.41
C ILE A 77 12.67 -5.38 3.94
N SER A 78 13.40 -4.39 4.44
CA SER A 78 14.77 -4.10 3.99
C SER A 78 15.74 -5.26 4.19
N VAL A 79 15.46 -6.12 5.19
CA VAL A 79 16.24 -7.32 5.50
C VAL A 79 15.98 -8.46 4.49
N VAL A 80 14.74 -8.62 4.03
CA VAL A 80 14.36 -9.72 3.10
C VAL A 80 14.81 -9.41 1.66
N GLU A 81 14.89 -8.14 1.26
CA GLU A 81 15.31 -7.73 -0.09
C GLU A 81 16.84 -7.81 -0.33
N GLN A 82 17.66 -8.10 0.68
CA GLN A 82 19.11 -8.31 0.49
C GLN A 82 19.46 -9.68 -0.11
N GLU A 83 18.65 -10.71 0.09
CA GLU A 83 18.92 -12.07 -0.43
C GLU A 83 18.41 -12.32 -1.87
N GLY A 84 17.57 -11.43 -2.41
CA GLY A 84 17.11 -11.48 -3.81
C GLY A 84 17.90 -10.53 -4.71
N THR A 85 18.61 -11.06 -5.72
CA THR A 85 19.21 -10.27 -6.80
C THR A 85 18.10 -9.65 -7.65
N ASP A 86 18.03 -8.32 -7.74
CA ASP A 86 17.62 -7.56 -8.94
C ASP A 86 17.63 -6.03 -8.68
N SER A 87 18.00 -5.30 -9.72
CA SER A 87 18.55 -3.93 -9.71
C SER A 87 17.53 -2.77 -9.57
N PHE A 88 16.46 -2.91 -8.78
CA PHE A 88 15.47 -1.84 -8.54
C PHE A 88 15.63 -1.13 -7.17
N LYS A 89 16.81 -1.25 -6.55
CA LYS A 89 17.00 -1.19 -5.09
C LYS A 89 17.08 0.17 -4.39
N ASN A 90 17.23 1.31 -5.07
CA ASN A 90 17.58 2.57 -4.36
C ASN A 90 16.44 3.59 -4.15
N SER A 91 15.23 3.33 -4.64
CA SER A 91 14.12 4.30 -4.57
C SER A 91 13.01 3.89 -3.59
N PHE A 92 13.02 2.64 -3.12
CA PHE A 92 11.98 2.04 -2.26
C PHE A 92 12.13 2.35 -0.76
N ASN A 93 13.32 2.77 -0.31
CA ASN A 93 13.71 2.85 1.10
C ASN A 93 13.29 4.14 1.84
N SER A 94 12.73 5.13 1.15
CA SER A 94 12.56 6.47 1.75
C SER A 94 11.16 6.77 2.26
N GLY A 95 10.19 5.84 2.13
CA GLY A 95 8.76 6.15 2.34
C GLY A 95 8.17 7.12 1.31
N LYS A 96 9.03 7.85 0.58
CA LYS A 96 8.68 8.71 -0.54
C LYS A 96 8.58 7.90 -1.83
N PHE A 97 7.69 8.34 -2.71
CA PHE A 97 7.54 7.76 -4.03
C PHE A 97 8.87 7.82 -4.80
N PRO A 98 9.30 6.72 -5.47
CA PRO A 98 10.39 6.76 -6.42
C PRO A 98 10.16 7.82 -7.48
N LYS A 99 10.98 8.88 -7.50
CA LYS A 99 11.06 9.78 -8.67
C LYS A 99 11.49 9.02 -9.94
N THR A 100 12.04 7.82 -9.81
CA THR A 100 12.67 7.05 -10.91
C THR A 100 11.67 6.29 -11.80
N ILE A 101 10.43 6.03 -11.37
CA ILE A 101 9.40 5.47 -12.30
C ILE A 101 8.90 6.57 -13.26
N SER A 102 9.10 7.85 -12.92
CA SER A 102 8.83 9.01 -13.77
C SER A 102 9.61 8.94 -15.08
N GLU A 103 10.88 8.53 -15.05
CA GLU A 103 11.82 8.69 -16.17
C GLU A 103 11.53 7.84 -17.42
N LYS A 104 10.57 6.89 -17.37
CA LYS A 104 10.23 6.02 -18.51
C LYS A 104 8.85 6.23 -19.12
N TRP A 105 7.99 7.06 -18.51
CA TRP A 105 6.62 7.31 -18.96
C TRP A 105 6.34 8.81 -19.12
N GLU A 106 7.38 9.58 -19.43
CA GLU A 106 7.45 11.02 -19.18
C GLU A 106 6.92 11.93 -20.30
N GLU A 107 6.57 11.40 -21.48
CA GLU A 107 6.16 12.28 -22.59
C GLU A 107 4.74 12.85 -22.46
N ASN A 108 3.91 12.39 -21.49
CA ASN A 108 2.55 12.94 -21.27
C ASN A 108 2.12 13.01 -19.79
N TYR A 109 3.04 12.90 -18.83
CA TYR A 109 2.68 12.87 -17.40
C TYR A 109 2.64 14.29 -16.81
N ASP A 110 1.43 14.80 -16.53
CA ASP A 110 1.27 16.06 -15.80
C ASP A 110 1.78 15.90 -14.36
N ALA A 111 2.86 16.61 -14.03
CA ALA A 111 3.48 16.60 -12.72
C ALA A 111 2.53 17.07 -11.59
N SER A 112 1.44 17.77 -11.91
CA SER A 112 0.40 18.16 -10.95
C SER A 112 -0.29 16.93 -10.30
N GLN A 113 -0.37 15.82 -11.04
CA GLN A 113 -1.02 14.58 -10.58
C GLN A 113 -0.22 13.82 -9.51
N ASN A 114 1.08 14.11 -9.38
CA ASN A 114 1.90 13.53 -8.31
C ASN A 114 1.59 14.16 -6.95
N GLU A 115 0.99 15.36 -6.90
CA GLU A 115 0.60 16.00 -5.63
C GLU A 115 -0.56 15.26 -4.92
N LEU A 116 -1.26 14.39 -5.64
CA LEU A 116 -2.42 13.65 -5.14
C LEU A 116 -2.08 12.21 -4.70
N ILE A 117 -0.83 11.78 -4.88
CA ILE A 117 -0.34 10.48 -4.46
C ILE A 117 0.31 10.62 -3.08
N SER A 118 -0.15 9.84 -2.12
CA SER A 118 0.39 9.82 -0.77
C SER A 118 1.77 9.16 -0.68
N ASP A 119 2.45 9.38 0.43
CA ASP A 119 3.53 8.50 0.88
C ASP A 119 3.05 7.05 1.01
N TRP A 120 4.00 6.11 0.98
CA TRP A 120 3.70 4.71 1.18
C TRP A 120 3.34 4.42 2.64
N LEU A 121 2.25 3.68 2.82
CA LEU A 121 1.85 3.06 4.07
C LEU A 121 2.08 1.55 3.99
N ILE A 122 2.15 0.92 5.16
CA ILE A 122 2.35 -0.51 5.27
C ILE A 122 1.54 -1.09 6.41
N THR A 123 0.83 -2.19 6.18
CA THR A 123 0.05 -2.86 7.23
C THR A 123 0.96 -3.54 8.25
N PRO A 124 0.50 -3.76 9.49
CA PRO A 124 1.08 -4.77 10.38
C PRO A 124 1.20 -6.14 9.70
N LYS A 125 2.00 -7.03 10.29
CA LYS A 125 2.09 -8.44 9.87
C LYS A 125 0.71 -9.10 9.95
N LEU A 126 0.25 -9.59 8.80
CA LEU A 126 -0.93 -10.43 8.64
C LEU A 126 -0.58 -11.89 8.98
N ILE A 127 -1.55 -12.78 8.78
CA ILE A 127 -1.31 -14.23 8.82
C ILE A 127 -0.14 -14.62 7.91
N HIS A 128 0.65 -15.60 8.34
CA HIS A 128 1.86 -16.08 7.62
C HIS A 128 2.91 -14.98 7.38
N ASN A 129 2.98 -13.98 8.27
CA ASN A 129 3.99 -12.92 8.23
C ASN A 129 3.93 -12.05 6.96
N LYS A 130 2.78 -12.03 6.27
CA LYS A 130 2.57 -11.21 5.07
C LYS A 130 2.34 -9.74 5.44
N ARG A 131 2.72 -8.82 4.56
CA ARG A 131 2.41 -7.39 4.68
C ARG A 131 1.84 -6.85 3.38
N ILE A 132 1.06 -5.77 3.48
CA ILE A 132 0.59 -5.00 2.32
C ILE A 132 1.24 -3.63 2.38
N LYS A 133 2.00 -3.29 1.34
CA LYS A 133 2.53 -1.95 1.10
C LYS A 133 1.59 -1.24 0.12
N TYR A 134 1.07 -0.09 0.51
CA TYR A 134 0.08 0.62 -0.29
C TYR A 134 0.27 2.13 -0.27
N CYS A 135 -0.23 2.80 -1.30
CA CYS A 135 -0.31 4.26 -1.37
C CYS A 135 -1.70 4.65 -1.86
N VAL A 136 -2.12 5.87 -1.54
CA VAL A 136 -3.43 6.41 -1.90
C VAL A 136 -3.24 7.46 -2.98
N LYS A 137 -3.88 7.28 -4.13
CA LYS A 137 -4.02 8.33 -5.15
C LYS A 137 -5.42 8.93 -5.03
N ALA A 138 -5.50 10.15 -4.52
CA ALA A 138 -6.75 10.88 -4.42
C ALA A 138 -7.15 11.44 -5.79
N TYR A 139 -8.43 11.33 -6.14
CA TYR A 139 -8.99 12.03 -7.29
C TYR A 139 -9.23 13.51 -6.94
N SER A 140 -9.19 14.37 -7.95
CA SER A 140 -9.46 15.80 -7.78
C SER A 140 -10.43 16.27 -8.87
N PRO A 141 -11.61 16.79 -8.51
CA PRO A 141 -12.17 16.90 -7.15
C PRO A 141 -12.64 15.54 -6.58
N LEU A 142 -12.71 15.39 -5.26
CA LEU A 142 -13.35 14.22 -4.65
C LEU A 142 -14.87 14.26 -4.92
N LEU A 143 -15.42 13.14 -5.36
CA LEU A 143 -16.82 13.02 -5.80
C LEU A 143 -17.67 12.29 -4.76
N ASP A 144 -18.94 12.68 -4.65
CA ASP A 144 -19.95 11.78 -4.08
C ASP A 144 -20.34 10.75 -5.14
N SER A 145 -20.68 9.53 -4.72
CA SER A 145 -20.99 8.45 -5.67
C SER A 145 -22.25 8.73 -6.50
N SER A 146 -23.15 9.56 -5.97
CA SER A 146 -24.33 10.06 -6.69
C SER A 146 -23.99 10.98 -7.86
N ASN A 147 -22.78 11.56 -7.87
CA ASN A 147 -22.27 12.46 -8.91
C ASN A 147 -21.27 11.78 -9.85
N ILE A 148 -21.10 10.45 -9.78
CA ILE A 148 -20.25 9.70 -10.71
C ILE A 148 -21.06 9.35 -11.96
N ASP A 149 -20.52 9.70 -13.13
CA ASP A 149 -21.04 9.33 -14.44
C ASP A 149 -19.98 8.55 -15.26
N MET A 150 -20.30 8.25 -16.52
CA MET A 150 -19.40 7.53 -17.44
C MET A 150 -18.53 8.47 -18.28
N GLU A 151 -18.62 9.78 -18.07
CA GLU A 151 -17.94 10.80 -18.89
C GLU A 151 -16.50 11.10 -18.43
#